data_AF-A0A927IUU8-F1
#
_entry.id   AF-A0A927IUU8-F1
#
_cell.length_a   1.000
_cell.length_b   1.000
_cell.length_c   1.000
_cell.angle_alpha   90.00
_cell.angle_beta   90.00
_cell.angle_gamma   90.00
#
_symmetry.space_group_name_H-M   'P 1'
#
loop_
_entity.id
_entity.type
_entity.pdbx_description
1 polymer ?
#
loop_
_entity_poly.entity_id
_entity_poly.type
_entity_poly.pdbx_seq_one_letter_code
_entity_poly.pdbx_strand_id
1 'polypeptide(L)'
;MPGRLFIGLALVAMAAPATAFDISSSYAPSADLVPGRYACVSGLDFSSYSWTFDVDAAGSYVVEGLEGGGSLSLAPNGEVAFDGGPFASDDTATTAAMNTTRASDGAPVLIIRYDFGDTVTDDYCARFE
;
A
#
# COMPACT_ATOMS: atom_id res chain seq x y z
N MET A 1 27.41 36.49 -26.49
CA MET A 1 27.21 35.20 -25.79
C MET A 1 26.19 35.41 -24.67
N PRO A 2 24.91 35.01 -24.82
CA PRO A 2 23.98 35.01 -23.70
C PRO A 2 23.88 33.59 -23.11
N GLY A 3 24.17 33.50 -21.81
CA GLY A 3 24.00 32.28 -21.01
C GLY A 3 22.52 31.93 -20.86
N ARG A 4 22.20 30.64 -21.01
CA ARG A 4 20.88 30.10 -20.77
C ARG A 4 20.82 29.53 -19.35
N LEU A 5 20.11 30.25 -18.50
CA LEU A 5 19.61 29.83 -17.20
C LEU A 5 18.60 28.70 -17.45
N PHE A 6 18.93 27.46 -17.09
CA PHE A 6 17.95 26.37 -17.04
C PHE A 6 17.20 26.47 -15.72
N ILE A 7 15.95 26.92 -15.80
CA ILE A 7 14.97 26.88 -14.72
C ILE A 7 14.70 25.41 -14.42
N GLY A 8 15.09 24.97 -13.23
CA GLY A 8 14.73 23.65 -12.70
C GLY A 8 13.23 23.57 -12.55
N LEU A 9 12.59 22.78 -13.41
CA LEU A 9 11.18 22.43 -13.30
C LEU A 9 11.08 21.46 -12.11
N ALA A 10 10.66 21.95 -10.94
CA ALA A 10 10.26 21.09 -9.83
C ALA A 10 8.95 20.40 -10.23
N LEU A 11 9.05 19.14 -10.63
CA LEU A 11 7.89 18.28 -10.88
C LEU A 11 7.27 17.98 -9.51
N VAL A 12 6.21 18.69 -9.15
CA VAL A 12 5.38 18.34 -7.99
C VAL A 12 4.58 17.11 -8.43
N ALA A 13 5.03 15.92 -8.06
CA ALA A 13 4.22 14.72 -8.16
C ALA A 13 2.99 14.93 -7.26
N MET A 14 1.84 15.18 -7.88
CA MET A 14 0.58 15.20 -7.13
C MET A 14 0.28 13.74 -6.78
N ALA A 15 0.34 13.41 -5.49
CA ALA A 15 -0.12 12.12 -5.00
C ALA A 15 -1.57 11.92 -5.45
N ALA A 16 -1.82 10.87 -6.23
CA ALA A 16 -3.18 10.53 -6.63
C ALA A 16 -3.99 10.18 -5.37
N PRO A 17 -5.26 10.62 -5.26
CA PRO A 17 -6.09 10.23 -4.14
C PRO A 17 -6.25 8.71 -4.14
N ALA A 18 -6.08 8.08 -2.98
CA ALA A 18 -6.39 6.67 -2.81
C ALA A 18 -7.85 6.42 -3.22
N THR A 19 -8.07 5.50 -4.16
CA THR A 19 -9.42 5.14 -4.58
C THR A 19 -10.04 4.21 -3.55
N ALA A 20 -11.07 4.68 -2.85
CA ALA A 20 -11.86 3.85 -1.94
C ALA A 20 -12.40 2.63 -2.69
N PHE A 21 -12.27 1.44 -2.10
CA PHE A 21 -12.82 0.21 -2.67
C PHE A 21 -13.54 -0.63 -1.62
N ASP A 22 -14.53 -1.40 -2.08
CA ASP A 22 -15.29 -2.30 -1.20
C ASP A 22 -14.42 -3.45 -0.72
N ILE A 23 -14.36 -3.64 0.60
CA ILE A 23 -13.73 -4.79 1.24
C ILE A 23 -14.78 -5.83 1.61
N SER A 24 -14.38 -7.12 1.61
CA SER A 24 -15.24 -8.22 2.04
C SER A 24 -15.71 -8.04 3.49
N SER A 25 -16.91 -8.53 3.82
CA SER A 25 -17.47 -8.52 5.19
C SER A 25 -16.63 -9.31 6.21
N SER A 26 -15.66 -10.09 5.74
CA SER A 26 -14.65 -10.74 6.60
C SER A 26 -13.64 -9.76 7.21
N TYR A 27 -13.65 -8.50 6.80
CA TYR A 27 -12.74 -7.46 7.25
C TYR A 27 -13.51 -6.20 7.64
N ALA A 28 -12.99 -5.48 8.63
CA ALA A 28 -13.51 -4.19 9.08
C ALA A 28 -12.41 -3.12 8.94
N PRO A 29 -12.69 -1.93 8.38
CA PRO A 29 -11.70 -0.86 8.30
C PRO A 29 -11.20 -0.46 9.69
N SER A 30 -9.91 -0.11 9.79
CA SER A 30 -9.26 0.28 11.04
C SER A 30 -8.49 1.59 10.86
N ALA A 31 -8.68 2.53 11.80
CA ALA A 31 -7.91 3.77 11.87
C ALA A 31 -6.57 3.59 12.60
N ASP A 32 -6.31 2.41 13.14
CA ASP A 32 -5.10 2.10 13.90
C ASP A 32 -4.20 1.18 13.06
N LEU A 33 -3.11 1.75 12.50
CA LEU A 33 -2.05 0.96 11.86
C LEU A 33 -1.25 0.26 12.95
N VAL A 34 -1.09 -1.06 12.82
CA VAL A 34 -0.25 -1.83 13.75
C VAL A 34 1.12 -2.04 13.12
N PRO A 35 2.21 -1.47 13.67
CA PRO A 35 3.56 -1.69 13.16
C PRO A 35 3.97 -3.15 13.28
N GLY A 36 4.83 -3.62 12.39
CA GLY A 36 5.32 -4.99 12.39
C GLY A 36 5.52 -5.57 11.01
N ARG A 37 5.69 -6.88 10.96
CA ARG A 37 5.92 -7.61 9.72
C ARG A 37 4.65 -8.24 9.19
N TYR A 38 4.41 -8.04 7.91
CA TYR A 38 3.23 -8.47 7.19
C TYR A 38 3.63 -9.47 6.10
N ALA A 39 2.93 -10.60 6.05
CA ALA A 39 3.09 -11.60 5.00
C ALA A 39 1.88 -11.51 4.07
N CYS A 40 2.16 -11.36 2.77
CA CYS A 40 1.15 -11.08 1.77
C CYS A 40 0.90 -12.28 0.87
N VAL A 41 -0.35 -12.45 0.49
CA VAL A 41 -0.79 -13.43 -0.49
C VAL A 41 -1.49 -12.68 -1.60
N SER A 42 -1.07 -12.88 -2.84
CA SER A 42 -1.70 -12.29 -4.01
C SER A 42 -2.86 -13.17 -4.52
N GLY A 43 -4.07 -12.61 -4.57
CA GLY A 43 -5.25 -13.30 -5.13
C GLY A 43 -5.74 -14.53 -4.36
N LEU A 44 -6.60 -15.34 -5.01
CA LEU A 44 -7.31 -16.50 -4.42
C LEU A 44 -6.42 -17.71 -4.11
N ASP A 45 -5.12 -17.65 -4.37
CA ASP A 45 -4.20 -18.74 -4.06
C ASP A 45 -3.61 -18.58 -2.66
N PHE A 46 -4.41 -18.97 -1.65
CA PHE A 46 -4.06 -18.94 -0.23
C PHE A 46 -2.97 -19.94 0.18
N SER A 47 -2.32 -20.63 -0.77
CA SER A 47 -1.40 -21.74 -0.47
C SER A 47 0.06 -21.34 -0.28
N SER A 48 0.46 -20.11 -0.66
CA SER A 48 1.81 -19.59 -0.43
C SER A 48 1.83 -18.08 -0.23
N TYR A 49 2.54 -17.60 0.79
CA TYR A 49 2.89 -16.20 0.90
C TYR A 49 3.80 -15.81 -0.26
N SER A 50 3.41 -14.77 -0.97
CA SER A 50 4.09 -14.30 -2.18
C SER A 50 5.27 -13.39 -1.83
N TRP A 51 5.18 -12.63 -0.74
CA TRP A 51 6.21 -11.68 -0.29
C TRP A 51 5.92 -11.19 1.14
N THR A 52 6.90 -10.51 1.77
CA THR A 52 6.70 -9.86 3.08
C THR A 52 7.17 -8.40 3.06
N PHE A 53 6.61 -7.60 3.94
CA PHE A 53 7.08 -6.23 4.19
C PHE A 53 6.95 -5.86 5.66
N ASP A 54 7.84 -4.98 6.09
CA ASP A 54 7.85 -4.40 7.42
C ASP A 54 7.26 -2.99 7.36
N VAL A 55 6.41 -2.62 8.31
CA VAL A 55 5.91 -1.25 8.48
C VAL A 55 6.21 -0.76 9.89
N ASP A 56 6.71 0.46 10.02
CA ASP A 56 6.96 1.10 11.30
C ASP A 56 5.79 1.99 11.77
N ALA A 57 5.90 2.51 12.99
CA ALA A 57 4.90 3.39 13.59
C ALA A 57 4.79 4.77 12.92
N ALA A 58 5.78 5.16 12.12
CA ALA A 58 5.76 6.40 11.35
C ALA A 58 5.15 6.21 9.95
N GLY A 59 4.78 4.98 9.57
CA GLY A 59 4.28 4.65 8.25
C GLY A 59 5.39 4.46 7.21
N SER A 60 6.65 4.31 7.62
CA SER A 60 7.70 3.88 6.69
C SER A 60 7.61 2.37 6.51
N TYR A 61 7.82 1.88 5.29
CA TYR A 61 7.80 0.45 4.99
C TYR A 61 8.96 -0.02 4.13
N VAL A 62 9.34 -1.29 4.27
CA VAL A 62 10.37 -1.94 3.45
C VAL A 62 9.85 -3.30 3.00
N VAL A 63 9.97 -3.59 1.70
CA VAL A 63 9.60 -4.88 1.13
C VAL A 63 10.82 -5.78 1.11
N GLU A 64 10.70 -6.98 1.65
CA GLU A 64 11.81 -7.92 1.71
C GLU A 64 12.24 -8.34 0.29
N GLY A 65 13.55 -8.27 0.02
CA GLY A 65 14.11 -8.65 -1.28
C GLY A 65 14.05 -7.57 -2.36
N LEU A 66 13.47 -6.40 -2.09
CA LEU A 66 13.55 -5.23 -2.96
C LEU A 66 14.55 -4.21 -2.43
N GLU A 67 15.28 -3.55 -3.34
CA GLU A 67 16.10 -2.39 -2.96
C GLU A 67 15.18 -1.18 -2.76
N GLY A 68 15.11 -0.70 -1.52
CA GLY A 68 14.37 0.49 -1.14
C GLY A 68 13.12 0.21 -0.30
N GLY A 69 12.51 1.30 0.13
CA GLY A 69 11.27 1.30 0.89
C GLY A 69 10.37 2.43 0.44
N GLY A 70 9.28 2.62 1.15
CA GLY A 70 8.36 3.73 0.91
C GLY A 70 7.79 4.29 2.20
N SER A 71 6.84 5.19 2.03
CA SER A 71 6.06 5.75 3.11
C SER A 71 4.58 5.64 2.78
N LEU A 72 3.76 5.53 3.81
CA LEU A 72 2.32 5.54 3.70
C LEU A 72 1.70 6.47 4.73
N SER A 73 0.50 6.93 4.40
CA SER A 73 -0.36 7.70 5.29
C SER A 73 -1.70 6.97 5.47
N LEU A 74 -2.25 7.05 6.68
CA LEU A 74 -3.50 6.37 7.06
C LEU A 74 -4.58 7.42 7.35
N ALA A 75 -5.70 7.29 6.66
CA ALA A 75 -6.88 8.09 6.89
C ALA A 75 -7.77 7.50 8.01
N PRO A 76 -8.62 8.31 8.68
CA PRO A 76 -9.47 7.84 9.79
C PRO A 76 -10.49 6.76 9.42
N ASN A 77 -10.81 6.60 8.14
CA ASN A 77 -11.69 5.55 7.62
C ASN A 77 -10.94 4.25 7.27
N GLY A 78 -9.64 4.18 7.51
CA GLY A 78 -8.79 3.03 7.20
C GLY A 78 -8.16 3.05 5.82
N GLU A 79 -8.43 4.05 4.97
CA GLU A 79 -7.76 4.17 3.68
C GLU A 79 -6.27 4.43 3.86
N VAL A 80 -5.45 3.70 3.11
CA VAL A 80 -4.00 3.82 3.08
C VAL A 80 -3.59 4.44 1.74
N ALA A 81 -2.87 5.55 1.81
CA ALA A 81 -2.21 6.14 0.66
C ALA A 81 -0.72 5.80 0.72
N PHE A 82 -0.18 5.18 -0.34
CA PHE A 82 1.27 4.99 -0.48
C PHE A 82 1.88 6.23 -1.12
N ASP A 83 2.53 7.05 -0.29
CA ASP A 83 3.11 8.34 -0.69
C ASP A 83 4.41 8.19 -1.50
N GLY A 84 5.00 6.99 -1.49
CA GLY A 84 6.18 6.64 -2.27
C GLY A 84 6.56 5.17 -2.13
N GLY A 85 7.57 4.76 -2.90
CA GLY A 85 8.10 3.39 -2.89
C GLY A 85 7.34 2.41 -3.79
N PRO A 86 7.59 1.09 -3.65
CA PRO A 86 7.09 0.06 -4.57
C PRO A 86 5.57 -0.05 -4.70
N PHE A 87 4.80 0.46 -3.74
CA PHE A 87 3.33 0.41 -3.77
C PHE A 87 2.68 1.74 -4.17
N ALA A 88 3.47 2.79 -4.43
CA ALA A 88 2.92 4.01 -4.98
C ALA A 88 2.35 3.76 -6.38
N SER A 89 1.22 4.41 -6.70
CA SER A 89 0.63 4.31 -8.04
C SER A 89 1.59 4.87 -9.10
N ASP A 90 1.60 4.26 -10.28
CA ASP A 90 2.40 4.69 -11.43
C ASP A 90 1.65 4.48 -12.76
N ASP A 91 2.37 4.61 -13.88
CA ASP A 91 1.80 4.41 -15.23
C ASP A 91 1.42 2.94 -15.53
N THR A 92 1.85 2.00 -14.69
CA THR A 92 1.59 0.56 -14.82
C THR A 92 0.33 0.15 -14.06
N ALA A 93 0.17 0.64 -12.84
CA ALA A 93 -0.96 0.28 -11.98
C ALA A 93 -1.40 1.44 -11.07
N THR A 94 -2.72 1.54 -10.89
CA THR A 94 -3.28 2.33 -9.79
C THR A 94 -3.35 1.45 -8.55
N THR A 95 -2.76 1.92 -7.45
CA THR A 95 -2.77 1.23 -6.16
C THR A 95 -3.75 1.89 -5.20
N ALA A 96 -4.58 1.09 -4.56
CA ALA A 96 -5.38 1.49 -3.41
C ALA A 96 -5.15 0.52 -2.26
N ALA A 97 -5.26 0.98 -1.01
CA ALA A 97 -5.12 0.09 0.13
C ALA A 97 -6.05 0.45 1.28
N MET A 98 -6.39 -0.57 2.07
CA MET A 98 -7.19 -0.46 3.28
C MET A 98 -6.47 -1.13 4.43
N ASN A 99 -6.27 -0.38 5.51
CA ASN A 99 -5.94 -0.92 6.82
C ASN A 99 -7.21 -1.50 7.44
N THR A 100 -7.15 -2.76 7.82
CA THR A 100 -8.31 -3.49 8.32
C THR A 100 -7.96 -4.38 9.50
N THR A 101 -9.00 -4.87 10.16
CA THR A 101 -8.92 -6.02 11.07
C THR A 101 -9.77 -7.15 10.50
N ARG A 102 -9.27 -8.38 10.63
CA ARG A 102 -10.02 -9.58 10.26
C ARG A 102 -11.13 -9.81 11.28
N ALA A 103 -12.38 -9.90 10.82
CA ALA A 103 -13.56 -9.96 11.68
C ALA A 103 -13.60 -11.21 12.59
N SER A 104 -12.94 -12.30 12.21
CA SER A 104 -12.97 -13.56 12.97
C SER A 104 -12.16 -13.51 14.27
N ASP A 105 -11.07 -12.75 14.31
CA ASP A 105 -10.10 -12.78 15.40
C ASP A 105 -9.41 -11.43 15.70
N GLY A 106 -9.78 -10.36 15.00
CA GLY A 106 -9.22 -9.03 15.17
C GLY A 106 -7.79 -8.87 14.65
N ALA A 107 -7.25 -9.85 13.92
CA ALA A 107 -5.90 -9.77 13.41
C ALA A 107 -5.73 -8.60 12.42
N PRO A 108 -4.66 -7.78 12.52
CA PRO A 108 -4.39 -6.71 11.57
C PRO A 108 -4.13 -7.26 10.16
N VAL A 109 -4.80 -6.69 9.17
CA VAL A 109 -4.64 -7.05 7.76
C VAL A 109 -4.61 -5.78 6.91
N LEU A 110 -3.57 -5.63 6.11
CA LEU A 110 -3.52 -4.65 5.03
C LEU A 110 -4.01 -5.31 3.75
N ILE A 111 -5.02 -4.71 3.11
CA ILE A 111 -5.53 -5.17 1.81
C ILE A 111 -5.05 -4.17 0.78
N ILE A 112 -4.27 -4.63 -0.20
CA ILE A 112 -3.71 -3.79 -1.25
C ILE A 112 -4.32 -4.21 -2.58
N ARG A 113 -4.98 -3.29 -3.25
CA ARG A 113 -5.56 -3.47 -4.57
C ARG A 113 -4.67 -2.85 -5.63
N TYR A 114 -4.38 -3.63 -6.66
CA TYR A 114 -3.72 -3.17 -7.88
C TYR A 114 -4.73 -3.22 -9.03
N ASP A 115 -4.91 -2.10 -9.71
CA ASP A 115 -5.69 -1.99 -10.94
C ASP A 115 -4.75 -1.70 -12.11
N PHE A 116 -4.58 -2.70 -12.98
CA PHE A 116 -3.76 -2.65 -14.20
C PHE A 116 -4.57 -2.19 -15.44
N GLY A 117 -5.82 -1.75 -15.24
CA GLY A 117 -6.73 -1.27 -16.28
C GLY A 117 -7.61 -2.34 -16.92
N ASP A 118 -7.06 -3.52 -17.21
CA ASP A 118 -7.82 -4.68 -17.70
C ASP A 118 -8.07 -5.75 -16.62
N THR A 119 -7.31 -5.68 -15.52
CA THR A 119 -7.25 -6.67 -14.46
C THR A 119 -7.12 -5.98 -13.11
N VAL A 120 -7.92 -6.42 -12.15
CA VAL A 120 -7.85 -5.97 -10.75
C VAL A 120 -7.47 -7.15 -9.87
N THR A 121 -6.47 -6.97 -9.01
CA THR A 121 -5.99 -7.99 -8.07
C THR A 121 -5.87 -7.42 -6.67
N ASP A 122 -6.18 -8.24 -5.67
CA ASP A 122 -6.04 -7.88 -4.26
C ASP A 122 -4.99 -8.77 -3.60
N ASP A 123 -4.09 -8.12 -2.87
CA ASP A 123 -3.12 -8.74 -1.99
C ASP A 123 -3.59 -8.59 -0.53
N TYR A 124 -3.63 -9.70 0.19
CA TYR A 124 -4.02 -9.75 1.59
C TYR A 124 -2.79 -9.97 2.45
N CYS A 125 -2.44 -8.96 3.22
CA CYS A 125 -1.23 -8.92 4.02
C CYS A 125 -1.58 -9.05 5.50
N ALA A 126 -1.30 -10.21 6.09
CA ALA A 126 -1.56 -10.46 7.50
C ALA A 126 -0.32 -10.19 8.34
N ARG A 127 -0.49 -9.46 9.44
CA ARG A 127 0.59 -9.24 10.41
C ARG A 127 0.92 -10.55 11.13
N PHE A 128 2.20 -10.87 11.28
CA PHE A 128 2.64 -12.06 12.02
C PHE A 128 3.71 -11.80 13.09
N GLU A 129 4.33 -10.62 13.11
CA GLU A 129 5.30 -10.19 14.15
C GLU A 129 5.07 -8.74 14.55
#